data_AF-T1PK21-F1
#
_entry.id   AF-T1PK21-F1
#
_cell.length_a   1.000
_cell.length_b   1.000
_cell.length_c   1.000
_cell.angle_alpha   90.00
_cell.angle_beta   90.00
_cell.angle_gamma   90.00
#
_symmetry.space_group_name_H-M   'P 1'
#
loop_
_entity.id
_entity.type
_entity.pdbx_description
1 polymer ?
#
loop_
_entity_poly.entity_id
_entity_poly.type
_entity_poly.pdbx_seq_one_letter_code
_entity_poly.pdbx_strand_id
1 'polypeptide(L)'
;MHESRTCRPPITQIYNDIQQLKKKVMPDIEMYLKIVNSLYEGESIFTLNDASALRGKIGQIAEAIDILSKRILALPCEPGTREESLKKSIRLSCIQLIKENMLSLPPLPKEDEIRQIQERKRMETEMRIATERRLAMEAYEKYGLANASADQSIKSGDYAQGTDLQSLDNWTAHQIRNEDLVQSDDPLVEQINIIKGYIKQARQDLNFEVVETLEMNLRELQKEFYERQRSLSKTANTPTDDNEALSANN
;
A
#
# COMPACT_ATOMS: atom_id res chain seq x y z
N MET A 1 -61.36 1.12 -2.42
CA MET A 1 -60.52 1.39 -1.24
C MET A 1 -59.15 0.78 -1.45
N HIS A 2 -58.11 1.61 -1.34
CA HIS A 2 -56.68 1.31 -1.14
C HIS A 2 -56.01 0.16 -1.90
N GLU A 3 -55.51 0.46 -3.11
CA GLU A 3 -54.23 -0.09 -3.56
C GLU A 3 -53.19 1.04 -3.66
N SER A 4 -52.86 1.63 -2.52
CA SER A 4 -51.65 2.44 -2.36
C SER A 4 -50.44 1.50 -2.22
N ARG A 5 -50.16 0.70 -3.25
CA ARG A 5 -48.91 -0.05 -3.34
C ARG A 5 -47.78 0.96 -3.53
N THR A 6 -47.12 1.32 -2.42
CA THR A 6 -45.73 1.79 -2.28
C THR A 6 -44.93 2.06 -3.58
N CYS A 7 -45.40 2.98 -4.43
CA CYS A 7 -44.70 3.34 -5.64
C CYS A 7 -43.66 4.40 -5.26
N ARG A 8 -42.45 3.94 -4.93
CA ARG A 8 -41.35 4.84 -4.55
C ARG A 8 -41.09 5.77 -5.76
N PRO A 9 -41.14 7.10 -5.59
CA PRO A 9 -40.95 8.02 -6.72
C PRO A 9 -39.61 7.76 -7.43
N PRO A 10 -39.54 7.83 -8.77
CA PRO A 10 -38.31 7.57 -9.52
C PRO A 10 -37.11 8.41 -9.06
N ILE A 11 -37.37 9.67 -8.66
CA ILE A 11 -36.36 10.57 -8.08
C ILE A 11 -35.70 9.99 -6.83
N THR A 12 -36.46 9.30 -5.98
CA THR A 12 -35.93 8.70 -4.74
C THR A 12 -34.97 7.56 -5.04
N GLN A 13 -35.26 6.74 -6.05
CA GLN A 13 -34.36 5.65 -6.45
C GLN A 13 -33.04 6.21 -6.98
N ILE A 14 -33.10 7.13 -7.94
CA ILE A 14 -31.91 7.75 -8.54
C ILE A 14 -31.07 8.48 -7.46
N TYR A 15 -31.73 9.16 -6.52
CA TYR A 15 -31.04 9.84 -5.44
C TYR A 15 -30.31 8.86 -4.51
N ASN A 16 -30.91 7.71 -4.18
CA ASN A 16 -30.22 6.70 -3.37
C ASN A 16 -29.00 6.12 -4.10
N ASP A 17 -29.09 5.91 -5.41
CA ASP A 17 -27.97 5.44 -6.21
C ASP A 17 -26.82 6.46 -6.17
N ILE A 18 -27.12 7.76 -6.26
CA ILE A 18 -26.13 8.83 -6.05
C ILE A 18 -25.51 8.75 -4.65
N GLN A 19 -26.31 8.53 -3.60
CA GLN A 19 -25.77 8.42 -2.24
C GLN A 19 -24.88 7.18 -2.06
N GLN A 20 -25.20 6.07 -2.71
CA GLN A 20 -24.34 4.87 -2.70
C GLN A 20 -23.02 5.12 -3.41
N LEU A 21 -23.05 5.76 -4.59
CA LEU A 21 -21.84 6.16 -5.31
C LEU A 21 -20.99 7.12 -4.47
N LYS A 22 -21.62 8.09 -3.79
CA LYS A 22 -20.93 8.99 -2.86
C LYS A 22 -20.27 8.21 -1.72
N LYS A 23 -20.97 7.27 -1.09
CA LYS A 23 -20.40 6.45 -0.01
C LYS A 23 -19.21 5.61 -0.51
N LYS A 24 -19.28 5.10 -1.74
CA LYS A 24 -18.24 4.27 -2.34
C LYS A 24 -16.96 5.05 -2.67
N VAL A 25 -17.07 6.30 -3.13
CA VAL A 25 -15.91 7.08 -3.60
C VAL A 25 -15.16 7.82 -2.49
N MET A 26 -15.79 8.10 -1.34
CA MET A 26 -15.10 8.75 -0.21
C MET A 26 -13.82 8.01 0.23
N PRO A 27 -13.83 6.68 0.50
CA PRO A 27 -12.60 5.98 0.86
C PRO A 27 -11.58 5.94 -0.28
N ASP A 28 -12.02 5.90 -1.54
CA ASP A 28 -11.12 5.98 -2.70
C ASP A 28 -10.39 7.34 -2.75
N ILE A 29 -11.06 8.44 -2.39
CA ILE A 29 -10.46 9.78 -2.31
C ILE A 29 -9.43 9.84 -1.18
N GLU A 30 -9.78 9.35 0.01
CA GLU A 30 -8.87 9.30 1.16
C GLU A 30 -7.61 8.48 0.84
N MET A 31 -7.78 7.32 0.21
CA MET A 31 -6.67 6.49 -0.25
C MET A 31 -5.82 7.19 -1.32
N TYR A 32 -6.44 7.90 -2.28
CA TYR A 32 -5.69 8.68 -3.26
C TYR A 32 -4.81 9.74 -2.60
N LEU A 33 -5.36 10.47 -1.62
CA LEU A 33 -4.60 11.48 -0.88
C LEU A 33 -3.43 10.85 -0.11
N LYS A 34 -3.64 9.68 0.51
CA LYS A 34 -2.58 8.92 1.18
C LYS A 34 -1.46 8.52 0.20
N ILE A 35 -1.82 7.96 -0.95
CA ILE A 35 -0.85 7.58 -1.99
C ILE A 35 -0.05 8.78 -2.46
N VAL A 36 -0.72 9.90 -2.77
CA VAL A 36 -0.05 11.13 -3.22
C VAL A 36 0.91 11.65 -2.16
N ASN A 37 0.50 11.65 -0.88
CA ASN A 37 1.38 12.07 0.21
C ASN A 37 2.61 11.18 0.32
N SER A 38 2.44 9.85 0.30
CA SER A 38 3.52 8.87 0.31
C SER A 38 4.51 9.07 -0.85
N LEU A 39 4.02 9.38 -2.05
CA LEU A 39 4.87 9.73 -3.21
C LEU A 39 5.67 11.02 -3.00
N TYR A 40 5.05 12.08 -2.44
CA TYR A 40 5.77 13.32 -2.10
C TYR A 40 6.77 13.12 -0.97
N GLU A 41 6.49 12.18 -0.07
CA GLU A 41 7.42 11.72 0.95
C GLU A 41 8.47 10.75 0.38
N GLY A 42 8.48 10.40 -0.90
CA GLY A 42 9.51 9.54 -1.47
C GLY A 42 9.51 8.11 -0.94
N GLU A 43 8.40 7.65 -0.38
CA GLU A 43 8.22 6.24 -0.06
C GLU A 43 8.07 5.41 -1.34
N SER A 44 8.37 4.12 -1.25
CA SER A 44 8.33 3.19 -2.38
C SER A 44 7.17 2.18 -2.31
N ILE A 45 6.23 2.36 -1.39
CA ILE A 45 5.08 1.45 -1.20
C ILE A 45 4.11 1.56 -2.38
N PHE A 46 3.79 2.79 -2.78
CA PHE A 46 2.86 3.07 -3.87
C PHE A 46 3.59 3.59 -5.11
N THR A 47 2.97 3.38 -6.27
CA THR A 47 3.49 3.81 -7.56
C THR A 47 2.63 4.91 -8.18
N LEU A 48 3.18 5.61 -9.18
CA LEU A 48 2.40 6.57 -9.97
C LEU A 48 1.22 5.93 -10.71
N ASN A 49 1.38 4.68 -11.11
CA ASN A 49 0.32 3.94 -11.78
C ASN A 49 -0.84 3.65 -10.80
N ASP A 50 -0.55 3.36 -9.54
CA ASP A 50 -1.55 3.17 -8.48
C ASP A 50 -2.38 4.45 -8.30
N ALA A 51 -1.71 5.60 -8.17
CA ALA A 51 -2.35 6.90 -8.04
C ALA A 51 -3.20 7.26 -9.28
N SER A 52 -2.67 6.98 -10.49
CA SER A 52 -3.36 7.23 -11.75
C SER A 52 -4.60 6.35 -11.92
N ALA A 53 -4.50 5.06 -11.58
CA ALA A 53 -5.61 4.11 -11.65
C ALA A 53 -6.73 4.49 -10.68
N LEU A 54 -6.38 4.85 -9.44
CA LEU A 54 -7.36 5.29 -8.44
C LEU A 54 -8.03 6.61 -8.85
N ARG A 55 -7.27 7.57 -9.39
CA ARG A 55 -7.82 8.81 -9.95
C ARG A 55 -8.79 8.54 -11.10
N GLY A 56 -8.47 7.57 -11.97
CA GLY A 56 -9.37 7.10 -13.02
C GLY A 56 -10.70 6.56 -12.46
N LYS A 57 -10.64 5.69 -11.44
CA LYS A 57 -11.83 5.17 -10.75
C LYS A 57 -12.69 6.28 -10.14
N ILE A 58 -12.08 7.26 -9.46
CA ILE A 58 -12.77 8.42 -8.91
C ILE A 58 -13.46 9.22 -10.03
N GLY A 59 -12.79 9.43 -11.16
CA GLY A 59 -13.34 10.09 -12.34
C GLY A 59 -14.57 9.37 -12.92
N GLN A 60 -14.55 8.04 -13.01
CA GLN A 60 -15.69 7.24 -13.47
C GLN A 60 -16.90 7.39 -12.54
N ILE A 61 -16.69 7.41 -11.23
CA ILE A 61 -17.78 7.63 -10.26
C ILE A 61 -18.32 9.07 -10.38
N ALA A 62 -17.45 10.06 -10.59
CA ALA A 62 -17.87 11.43 -10.84
C ALA A 62 -18.79 11.55 -12.05
N GLU A 63 -18.43 10.88 -13.16
CA GLU A 63 -19.25 10.81 -14.37
C GLU A 63 -20.59 10.12 -14.11
N ALA A 64 -20.60 9.00 -13.38
CA ALA A 64 -21.83 8.31 -13.00
C ALA A 64 -22.78 9.20 -12.17
N ILE A 65 -22.24 9.96 -11.20
CA ILE A 65 -23.02 10.94 -10.41
C ILE A 65 -23.54 12.06 -11.31
N ASP A 66 -22.73 12.56 -12.25
CA ASP A 66 -23.15 13.59 -13.20
C ASP A 66 -24.32 13.11 -14.08
N ILE A 67 -24.24 11.90 -14.63
CA ILE A 67 -25.29 11.26 -15.43
C ILE A 67 -26.58 11.11 -14.63
N LEU A 68 -26.52 10.56 -13.41
CA LEU A 68 -27.71 10.37 -12.57
C LEU A 68 -28.33 11.71 -12.15
N SER A 69 -27.51 12.72 -11.82
CA SER A 69 -28.02 14.05 -11.46
C SER A 69 -28.66 14.78 -12.64
N LYS A 70 -28.15 14.60 -13.87
CA LYS A 70 -28.81 15.06 -15.11
C LYS A 70 -30.14 14.35 -15.34
N ARG A 71 -30.21 13.05 -15.06
CA ARG A 71 -31.45 12.27 -15.13
C ARG A 71 -32.51 12.77 -14.15
N ILE A 72 -32.12 13.14 -12.92
CA ILE A 72 -33.03 13.80 -11.96
C ILE A 72 -33.56 15.11 -12.54
N LEU A 73 -32.69 15.94 -13.13
CA LEU A 73 -33.10 17.21 -13.72
C LEU A 73 -34.09 17.04 -14.89
N ALA A 74 -33.94 15.97 -15.68
CA ALA A 74 -34.76 15.67 -16.84
C ALA A 74 -36.16 15.09 -16.54
N LEU A 75 -36.46 14.73 -15.28
CA LEU A 75 -37.79 14.23 -14.90
C LEU A 75 -38.87 15.30 -15.22
N PRO A 76 -40.04 14.95 -15.74
CA PRO A 76 -41.07 15.94 -16.03
C PRO A 76 -41.58 16.58 -14.74
N CYS A 77 -41.68 17.90 -14.69
CA CYS A 77 -42.30 18.64 -13.60
C CYS A 77 -42.85 19.98 -14.12
N GLU A 78 -43.91 20.48 -13.48
CA GLU A 78 -44.45 21.80 -13.79
C GLU A 78 -43.45 22.91 -13.41
N PRO A 79 -43.31 23.96 -14.24
CA PRO A 79 -42.40 25.06 -13.98
C PRO A 79 -42.83 25.88 -12.76
N GLY A 80 -41.86 26.40 -12.01
CA GLY A 80 -42.10 27.22 -10.81
C GLY A 80 -42.50 26.42 -9.57
N THR A 81 -42.51 25.09 -9.65
CA THR A 81 -42.88 24.23 -8.52
C THR A 81 -41.72 23.99 -7.56
N ARG A 82 -42.07 23.55 -6.34
CA ARG A 82 -41.11 23.05 -5.35
C ARG A 82 -40.36 21.81 -5.85
N GLU A 83 -41.00 21.00 -6.70
CA GLU A 83 -40.36 19.84 -7.33
C GLU A 83 -39.24 20.27 -8.30
N GLU A 84 -39.50 21.26 -9.14
CA GLU A 84 -38.47 21.82 -10.02
C GLU A 84 -37.28 22.37 -9.21
N SER A 85 -37.58 23.10 -8.14
CA SER A 85 -36.56 23.64 -7.22
C SER A 85 -35.74 22.53 -6.57
N LEU A 86 -36.38 21.45 -6.10
CA LEU A 86 -35.70 20.31 -5.50
C LEU A 86 -34.73 19.64 -6.49
N LYS A 87 -35.18 19.38 -7.72
CA LYS A 87 -34.34 18.78 -8.76
C LYS A 87 -33.11 19.63 -9.08
N LYS A 88 -33.28 20.95 -9.17
CA LYS A 88 -32.19 21.91 -9.38
C LYS A 88 -31.21 21.89 -8.20
N SER A 89 -31.70 21.90 -6.95
CA SER A 89 -30.86 21.83 -5.75
C SER A 89 -30.05 20.53 -5.68
N ILE A 90 -30.67 19.38 -5.99
CA ILE A 90 -29.96 18.09 -6.05
C ILE A 90 -28.85 18.15 -7.11
N ARG A 91 -29.15 18.65 -8.31
CA ARG A 91 -28.16 18.79 -9.37
C ARG A 91 -27.00 19.69 -8.96
N LEU A 92 -27.28 20.87 -8.41
CA LEU A 92 -26.25 21.81 -7.94
C LEU A 92 -25.38 21.18 -6.85
N SER A 93 -25.98 20.47 -5.90
CA SER A 93 -25.23 19.75 -4.86
C SER A 93 -24.30 18.68 -5.45
N CYS A 94 -24.74 17.94 -6.47
CA CYS A 94 -23.90 16.94 -7.15
C CYS A 94 -22.73 17.59 -7.91
N ILE A 95 -22.98 18.71 -8.62
CA ILE A 95 -21.92 19.47 -9.31
C ILE A 95 -20.87 19.94 -8.30
N GLN A 96 -21.33 20.49 -7.16
CA GLN A 96 -20.43 20.98 -6.12
C GLN A 96 -19.57 19.84 -5.55
N LEU A 97 -20.21 18.71 -5.21
CA LEU A 97 -19.52 17.52 -4.72
C LEU A 97 -18.41 17.06 -5.70
N ILE A 98 -18.74 16.93 -6.99
CA ILE A 98 -17.78 16.52 -8.04
C ILE A 98 -16.63 17.52 -8.12
N LYS A 99 -16.95 18.82 -8.19
CA LYS A 99 -15.95 19.88 -8.31
C LYS A 99 -14.98 19.85 -7.13
N GLU A 100 -15.49 19.85 -5.91
CA GLU A 100 -14.69 19.97 -4.69
C GLU A 100 -13.89 18.70 -4.38
N ASN A 101 -14.48 17.52 -4.57
CA ASN A 101 -13.91 16.27 -4.03
C ASN A 101 -13.27 15.36 -5.09
N MET A 102 -13.62 15.51 -6.38
CA MET A 102 -13.20 14.57 -7.43
C MET A 102 -12.37 15.24 -8.52
N LEU A 103 -12.68 16.49 -8.85
CA LEU A 103 -11.94 17.26 -9.87
C LEU A 103 -10.85 18.15 -9.27
N SER A 104 -11.00 18.59 -8.01
CA SER A 104 -9.99 19.40 -7.30
C SER A 104 -8.95 18.54 -6.56
N LEU A 105 -8.71 17.31 -7.03
CA LEU A 105 -7.69 16.43 -6.45
C LEU A 105 -6.28 17.00 -6.71
N PRO A 106 -5.34 16.88 -5.75
CA PRO A 106 -3.95 17.27 -5.95
C PRO A 106 -3.36 16.67 -7.23
N PRO A 107 -2.58 17.44 -8.01
CA PRO A 107 -1.92 16.91 -9.18
C PRO A 107 -0.90 15.85 -8.77
N LEU A 108 -0.67 14.88 -9.67
CA LEU A 108 0.39 13.89 -9.47
C LEU A 108 1.75 14.57 -9.69
N PRO A 109 2.75 14.31 -8.85
CA PRO A 109 4.12 14.72 -9.11
C PRO A 109 4.62 14.10 -10.41
N LYS A 110 5.55 14.78 -11.09
CA LYS A 110 6.13 14.23 -12.34
C LYS A 110 7.03 13.05 -12.01
N GLU A 111 7.16 12.11 -12.94
CA GLU A 111 8.05 10.95 -12.82
C GLU A 111 9.48 11.36 -12.43
N ASP A 112 10.04 12.38 -13.07
CA ASP A 112 11.38 12.88 -12.76
C ASP A 112 11.48 13.49 -11.35
N GLU A 113 10.41 14.15 -10.89
CA GLU A 113 10.36 14.72 -9.54
C GLU A 113 10.32 13.63 -8.48
N ILE A 114 9.54 12.56 -8.69
CA ILE A 114 9.51 11.40 -7.78
C ILE A 114 10.86 10.73 -7.71
N ARG A 115 11.52 10.50 -8.85
CA ARG A 115 12.86 9.89 -8.86
C ARG A 115 13.86 10.72 -8.08
N GLN A 116 13.84 12.05 -8.24
CA GLN A 116 14.69 12.94 -7.46
C GLN A 116 14.34 12.92 -5.97
N ILE A 117 13.06 12.87 -5.60
CA ILE A 117 12.61 12.81 -4.21
C ILE A 117 13.06 11.49 -3.56
N GLN A 118 12.84 10.37 -4.24
CA GLN A 118 13.24 9.04 -3.77
C GLN A 118 14.76 8.92 -3.65
N GLU A 119 15.51 9.38 -4.65
CA GLU A 119 16.98 9.34 -4.59
C GLU A 119 17.52 10.23 -3.47
N ARG A 120 16.98 11.43 -3.28
CA ARG A 120 17.37 12.32 -2.17
C ARG A 120 17.13 11.65 -0.83
N LYS A 121 15.95 11.08 -0.60
CA LYS A 121 15.63 10.36 0.64
C LYS A 121 16.50 9.13 0.84
N ARG A 122 16.81 8.40 -0.24
CA ARG A 122 17.72 7.26 -0.21
C ARG A 122 19.12 7.70 0.24
N MET A 123 19.66 8.76 -0.36
CA MET A 123 20.95 9.35 0.02
C MET A 123 20.96 9.84 1.48
N GLU A 124 19.91 10.56 1.91
CA GLU A 124 19.79 11.04 3.30
C GLU A 124 19.74 9.88 4.31
N THR A 125 18.98 8.84 3.99
CA THR A 125 18.87 7.65 4.84
C THR A 125 20.20 6.90 4.89
N GLU A 126 20.88 6.72 3.76
CA GLU A 126 22.19 6.09 3.68
C GLU A 126 23.25 6.87 4.47
N MET A 127 23.27 8.20 4.35
CA MET A 127 24.13 9.08 5.13
C MET A 127 23.86 8.99 6.63
N ARG A 128 22.58 8.93 7.04
CA ARG A 128 22.18 8.77 8.44
C ARG A 128 22.65 7.43 9.00
N ILE A 129 22.42 6.33 8.27
CA ILE A 129 22.86 4.99 8.64
C ILE A 129 24.39 4.91 8.73
N ALA A 130 25.12 5.50 7.78
CA ALA A 130 26.57 5.52 7.79
C ALA A 130 27.12 6.28 9.00
N THR A 131 26.51 7.43 9.33
CA THR A 131 26.88 8.25 10.49
C THR A 131 26.61 7.52 11.80
N GLU A 132 25.43 6.92 11.94
CA GLU A 132 25.04 6.14 13.11
C GLU A 132 25.95 4.92 13.31
N ARG A 133 26.25 4.20 12.22
CA ARG A 133 27.18 3.05 12.24
C ARG A 133 28.60 3.46 12.65
N ARG A 134 29.08 4.63 12.19
CA ARG A 134 30.39 5.17 12.57
C ARG A 134 30.44 5.52 14.06
N LEU A 135 29.42 6.22 14.56
CA LEU A 135 29.31 6.58 15.98
C LEU A 135 29.22 5.33 16.87
N ALA A 136 28.46 4.31 16.46
CA ALA A 136 28.36 3.05 17.18
C ALA A 136 29.71 2.31 17.26
N MET A 137 30.50 2.33 16.18
CA MET A 137 31.85 1.75 16.15
C MET A 137 32.82 2.51 17.07
N GLU A 138 32.80 3.85 17.04
CA GLU A 138 33.63 4.68 17.93
C GLU A 138 33.25 4.48 19.40
N ALA A 139 31.96 4.35 19.71
CA ALA A 139 31.49 4.01 21.05
C ALA A 139 31.98 2.62 21.46
N TYR A 140 31.90 1.62 20.57
CA TYR A 140 32.40 0.28 20.85
C TYR A 140 33.92 0.26 21.10
N GLU A 141 34.73 1.03 20.36
CA GLU A 141 36.16 1.16 20.65
C GLU A 141 36.42 1.85 22.00
N LYS A 142 35.68 2.91 22.34
CA LYS A 142 35.82 3.63 23.61
C LYS A 142 35.39 2.81 24.82
N TYR A 143 34.36 1.97 24.70
CA TYR A 143 33.87 1.10 25.77
C TYR A 143 34.48 -0.31 25.77
N GLY A 144 34.99 -0.78 24.63
CA GLY A 144 35.63 -2.09 24.46
C GLY A 144 37.00 -2.23 25.14
N LEU A 145 37.62 -1.11 25.53
CA LEU A 145 38.78 -1.09 26.43
C LEU A 145 38.43 -1.33 27.91
N ALA A 146 37.14 -1.49 28.25
CA ALA A 146 36.68 -1.59 29.65
C ALA A 146 35.91 -2.87 30.03
N ASN A 147 35.61 -3.82 29.12
CA ASN A 147 34.95 -5.07 29.55
C ASN A 147 35.04 -6.21 28.53
N ALA A 148 36.09 -7.03 28.63
CA ALA A 148 36.16 -8.35 28.01
C ALA A 148 35.49 -9.39 28.93
N SER A 149 34.16 -9.34 29.08
CA SER A 149 33.32 -10.46 29.56
C SER A 149 31.87 -10.03 29.71
N ALA A 150 31.07 -10.23 28.67
CA ALA A 150 29.62 -10.35 28.77
C ALA A 150 29.11 -11.12 27.55
N ASP A 151 29.16 -12.44 27.66
CA ASP A 151 28.35 -13.33 26.83
C ASP A 151 26.87 -13.06 27.18
N GLN A 152 26.14 -12.41 26.27
CA GLN A 152 24.70 -12.26 26.38
C GLN A 152 24.05 -12.85 25.13
N SER A 153 23.54 -14.07 25.31
CA SER A 153 22.60 -14.71 24.40
C SER A 153 21.37 -13.82 24.23
N ILE A 154 21.22 -13.22 23.05
CA ILE A 154 19.93 -12.65 22.65
C ILE A 154 19.03 -13.83 22.29
N LYS A 155 18.05 -14.10 23.15
CA LYS A 155 16.94 -15.00 22.84
C LYS A 155 16.15 -14.40 21.69
N SER A 156 16.46 -14.84 20.47
CA SER A 156 15.56 -14.75 19.32
C SER A 156 14.47 -15.78 19.54
N GLY A 157 13.26 -15.32 19.81
CA GLY A 157 12.18 -16.20 20.19
C GLY A 157 10.92 -15.42 20.48
N ASP A 158 10.45 -14.68 19.47
CA ASP A 158 9.02 -14.62 19.21
C ASP A 158 8.88 -14.53 17.70
N TYR A 159 8.91 -15.72 17.09
CA TYR A 159 8.51 -15.89 15.70
C TYR A 159 7.08 -15.41 15.63
N ALA A 160 6.82 -14.39 14.82
CA ALA A 160 5.48 -13.97 14.45
C ALA A 160 4.76 -15.16 13.79
N GLN A 161 4.15 -15.99 14.63
CA GLN A 161 3.16 -16.97 14.25
C GLN A 161 1.98 -16.18 13.70
N GLY A 162 1.92 -16.03 12.38
CA GLY A 162 0.70 -16.01 11.58
C GLY A 162 -0.56 -15.37 12.19
N THR A 163 -0.46 -14.19 12.78
CA THR A 163 -1.61 -13.41 13.25
C THR A 163 -1.40 -11.94 12.95
N ASP A 164 -1.63 -11.56 11.69
CA ASP A 164 -2.12 -10.22 11.34
C ASP A 164 -2.77 -10.15 9.95
N LEU A 165 -3.31 -11.26 9.45
CA LEU A 165 -4.20 -11.26 8.28
C LEU A 165 -5.69 -11.09 8.67
N GLN A 166 -5.99 -10.77 9.93
CA GLN A 166 -7.38 -10.60 10.41
C GLN A 166 -7.88 -9.15 10.42
N SER A 167 -7.11 -8.18 9.92
CA SER A 167 -7.57 -6.78 9.81
C SER A 167 -7.94 -6.35 8.38
N LEU A 168 -8.19 -7.30 7.48
CA LEU A 168 -8.62 -7.03 6.10
C LEU A 168 -9.90 -7.80 5.81
N ASP A 169 -11.03 -7.16 6.11
CA ASP A 169 -12.35 -7.72 5.84
C ASP A 169 -12.46 -8.17 4.37
N ASN A 170 -12.44 -9.49 4.16
CA ASN A 170 -12.96 -10.19 2.97
C ASN A 170 -12.20 -10.08 1.64
N TRP A 171 -10.91 -9.72 1.62
CA TRP A 171 -10.13 -9.87 0.36
C TRP A 171 -9.65 -11.31 0.18
N THR A 172 -10.13 -11.99 -0.86
CA THR A 172 -9.71 -13.36 -1.21
C THR A 172 -8.79 -13.31 -2.42
N ALA A 173 -7.52 -13.66 -2.23
CA ALA A 173 -6.60 -13.79 -3.34
C ALA A 173 -6.95 -14.98 -4.24
N HIS A 174 -6.77 -14.82 -5.54
CA HIS A 174 -6.85 -15.95 -6.47
C HIS A 174 -5.57 -16.76 -6.30
N GLN A 175 -5.69 -18.09 -6.32
CA GLN A 175 -4.53 -18.96 -6.19
C GLN A 175 -3.55 -18.68 -7.33
N ILE A 176 -2.33 -18.26 -6.98
CA ILE A 176 -1.28 -17.99 -7.96
C ILE A 176 -0.89 -19.33 -8.60
N ARG A 177 -0.95 -19.42 -9.93
CA ARG A 177 -0.57 -20.63 -10.65
C ARG A 177 0.96 -20.75 -10.63
N ASN A 178 1.47 -21.96 -10.39
CA ASN A 178 2.91 -22.24 -10.39
C ASN A 178 3.61 -21.90 -11.73
N GLU A 179 2.84 -21.79 -12.82
CA GLU A 179 3.32 -21.40 -14.15
C GLU A 179 3.76 -19.92 -14.24
N ASP A 180 3.19 -19.05 -13.39
CA ASP A 180 3.50 -17.60 -13.38
C ASP A 180 4.66 -17.24 -12.43
N LEU A 181 5.15 -18.21 -11.65
CA LEU A 181 6.21 -18.03 -10.67
C LEU A 181 7.54 -18.58 -11.18
N VAL A 182 8.62 -17.86 -10.90
CA VAL A 182 9.96 -18.39 -11.10
C VAL A 182 10.17 -19.52 -10.09
N GLN A 183 10.27 -20.76 -10.57
CA GLN A 183 10.58 -21.91 -9.74
C GLN A 183 11.96 -21.72 -9.11
N SER A 184 12.02 -21.81 -7.79
CA SER A 184 13.25 -21.71 -7.01
C SER A 184 13.26 -22.84 -5.99
N ASP A 185 14.43 -23.45 -5.79
CA ASP A 185 14.63 -24.48 -4.78
C ASP A 185 14.72 -23.90 -3.35
N ASP A 186 14.80 -22.57 -3.20
CA ASP A 186 14.82 -21.89 -1.91
C ASP A 186 13.39 -21.49 -1.46
N PRO A 187 12.87 -22.05 -0.36
CA PRO A 187 11.53 -21.74 0.12
C PRO A 187 11.30 -20.25 0.43
N LEU A 188 12.36 -19.51 0.81
CA LEU A 188 12.25 -18.07 1.05
C LEU A 188 12.07 -17.28 -0.25
N VAL A 189 12.75 -17.70 -1.32
CA VAL A 189 12.61 -17.10 -2.65
C VAL A 189 11.23 -17.41 -3.23
N GLU A 190 10.71 -18.62 -3.02
CA GLU A 190 9.36 -18.98 -3.40
C GLU A 190 8.33 -18.07 -2.70
N GLN A 191 8.46 -17.88 -1.38
CA GLN A 191 7.57 -16.98 -0.63
C GLN A 191 7.65 -15.53 -1.13
N ILE A 192 8.86 -15.02 -1.44
CA ILE A 192 9.03 -13.69 -2.05
C ILE A 192 8.27 -13.58 -3.37
N ASN A 193 8.32 -14.62 -4.21
CA ASN A 193 7.62 -14.64 -5.50
C ASN A 193 6.09 -14.70 -5.32
N ILE A 194 5.60 -15.46 -4.34
CA ILE A 194 4.17 -15.53 -3.98
C ILE A 194 3.67 -14.16 -3.54
N ILE A 195 4.37 -13.48 -2.63
CA ILE A 195 3.98 -12.15 -2.14
C ILE A 195 3.95 -11.13 -3.28
N LYS A 196 4.93 -11.15 -4.19
CA LYS A 196 4.91 -10.31 -5.40
C LYS A 196 3.68 -10.56 -6.27
N GLY A 197 3.26 -11.82 -6.41
CA GLY A 197 2.04 -12.18 -7.14
C GLY A 197 0.79 -11.60 -6.49
N TYR A 198 0.67 -11.69 -5.17
CA TYR A 198 -0.47 -11.12 -4.44
C TYR A 198 -0.49 -9.58 -4.47
N ILE A 199 0.68 -8.92 -4.41
CA ILE A 199 0.76 -7.47 -4.59
C ILE A 199 0.22 -7.08 -5.98
N LYS A 200 0.60 -7.82 -7.02
CA LYS A 200 0.09 -7.57 -8.39
C LYS A 200 -1.43 -7.71 -8.44
N GLN A 201 -2.00 -8.75 -7.83
CA GLN A 201 -3.44 -8.93 -7.78
C GLN A 201 -4.13 -7.82 -6.98
N ALA A 202 -3.61 -7.45 -5.81
CA ALA A 202 -4.17 -6.39 -4.97
C ALA A 202 -4.19 -5.03 -5.71
N ARG A 203 -3.15 -4.72 -6.49
CA ARG A 203 -3.11 -3.54 -7.38
C ARG A 203 -4.18 -3.62 -8.48
N GLN A 204 -4.40 -4.79 -9.09
CA GLN A 204 -5.44 -4.98 -10.10
C GLN A 204 -6.85 -4.78 -9.52
N ASP A 205 -7.07 -5.22 -8.28
CA ASP A 205 -8.33 -5.05 -7.55
C ASP A 205 -8.50 -3.63 -6.97
N LEU A 206 -7.48 -2.76 -7.11
CA LEU A 206 -7.39 -1.43 -6.49
C LEU A 206 -7.55 -1.48 -4.96
N ASN A 207 -7.13 -2.59 -4.34
CA ASN A 207 -7.13 -2.76 -2.89
C ASN A 207 -5.79 -2.31 -2.30
N PHE A 208 -5.60 -1.00 -2.24
CA PHE A 208 -4.32 -0.40 -1.84
C PHE A 208 -3.99 -0.56 -0.35
N GLU A 209 -4.97 -0.86 0.51
CA GLU A 209 -4.72 -1.25 1.90
C GLU A 209 -3.96 -2.58 1.94
N VAL A 210 -4.40 -3.57 1.18
CA VAL A 210 -3.69 -4.85 1.03
C VAL A 210 -2.31 -4.65 0.41
N VAL A 211 -2.20 -3.80 -0.61
CA VAL A 211 -0.90 -3.50 -1.24
C VAL A 211 0.10 -3.02 -0.20
N GLU A 212 -0.29 -2.09 0.66
CA GLU A 212 0.58 -1.58 1.72
C GLU A 212 1.04 -2.70 2.68
N THR A 213 0.11 -3.54 3.16
CA THR A 213 0.44 -4.67 4.04
C THR A 213 1.40 -5.65 3.37
N LEU A 214 1.14 -6.02 2.11
CA LEU A 214 1.96 -6.99 1.39
C LEU A 214 3.34 -6.42 1.02
N GLU A 215 3.44 -5.12 0.70
CA GLU A 215 4.73 -4.45 0.46
C GLU A 215 5.58 -4.40 1.74
N MET A 216 4.94 -4.24 2.91
CA MET A 216 5.64 -4.33 4.20
C MET A 216 6.19 -5.74 4.43
N ASN A 217 5.37 -6.77 4.21
CA ASN A 217 5.79 -8.17 4.32
C ASN A 217 6.91 -8.52 3.32
N LEU A 218 6.81 -8.05 2.08
CA LEU A 218 7.84 -8.24 1.06
C LEU A 218 9.19 -7.65 1.51
N ARG A 219 9.17 -6.46 2.11
CA ARG A 219 10.37 -5.80 2.63
C ARG A 219 11.03 -6.62 3.74
N GLU A 220 10.24 -7.21 4.62
CA GLU A 220 10.74 -8.09 5.70
C GLU A 220 11.37 -9.37 5.14
N LEU A 221 10.69 -10.06 4.21
CA LEU A 221 11.22 -11.26 3.56
C LEU A 221 12.52 -10.98 2.80
N GLN A 222 12.61 -9.84 2.11
CA GLN A 222 13.83 -9.41 1.42
C GLN A 222 14.98 -9.14 2.38
N LYS A 223 14.68 -8.53 3.53
CA LYS A 223 15.68 -8.29 4.58
C LYS A 223 16.21 -9.62 5.14
N GLU A 224 15.33 -10.56 5.45
CA GLU A 224 15.71 -11.89 5.93
C GLU A 224 16.58 -12.63 4.89
N PHE A 225 16.20 -12.57 3.61
CA PHE A 225 16.98 -13.16 2.53
C PHE A 225 18.41 -12.61 2.47
N TYR A 226 18.54 -11.28 2.57
CA TYR A 226 19.85 -10.62 2.57
C TYR A 226 20.69 -11.00 3.81
N GLU A 227 20.07 -11.08 4.98
CA GLU A 227 20.74 -11.50 6.23
C GLU A 227 21.24 -12.95 6.15
N ARG A 228 20.43 -13.86 5.59
CA ARG A 228 20.78 -15.27 5.36
C ARG A 228 21.93 -15.42 4.37
N GLN A 229 21.94 -14.64 3.29
CA GLN A 229 23.04 -14.65 2.32
C GLN A 229 24.35 -14.12 2.94
N ARG A 230 24.25 -13.14 3.83
CA ARG A 230 25.39 -12.58 4.55
C ARG A 230 25.96 -13.52 5.63
N SER A 231 25.13 -14.33 6.27
CA SER A 231 25.60 -15.34 7.24
C SER A 231 26.29 -16.52 6.55
N LEU A 232 25.76 -16.97 5.41
CA LEU A 232 26.38 -18.00 4.57
C LEU A 232 27.76 -17.58 4.06
N SER A 233 27.93 -16.33 3.65
CA SER A 233 29.25 -15.81 3.21
C SER A 233 30.25 -15.65 4.36
N LYS A 234 29.80 -15.38 5.59
CA LYS A 234 30.68 -15.32 6.77
C LYS A 234 31.16 -16.71 7.21
N THR A 235 30.29 -17.71 7.18
CA THR A 235 30.63 -19.10 7.54
C THR A 235 31.54 -19.78 6.52
N ALA A 236 31.45 -19.38 5.24
CA ALA A 236 32.38 -19.86 4.21
C ALA A 236 33.82 -19.28 4.32
N ASN A 237 34.02 -18.20 5.06
CA ASN A 237 35.31 -17.49 5.19
C ASN A 237 36.03 -17.73 6.54
N THR A 238 35.49 -18.56 7.44
CA THR A 238 36.24 -19.02 8.63
C THR A 238 37.21 -20.12 8.21
N PRO A 239 38.54 -19.95 8.33
CA PRO A 239 39.47 -21.02 8.07
C PRO A 239 39.25 -22.12 9.11
N THR A 240 38.97 -23.33 8.64
CA THR A 240 39.14 -24.56 9.41
C THR A 240 40.60 -24.62 9.87
N ASP A 241 40.86 -24.26 11.12
CA ASP A 241 42.09 -24.60 11.84
C ASP A 241 42.06 -26.11 12.16
N ASP A 242 41.98 -26.94 11.12
CA ASP A 242 42.26 -28.36 11.19
C ASP A 242 43.75 -28.54 10.88
N ASN A 243 44.59 -28.26 11.87
CA ASN A 243 45.95 -28.78 11.92
C ASN A 243 46.05 -29.72 13.11
N GLU A 244 45.50 -30.92 12.90
CA GLU A 244 45.78 -32.10 13.68
C GLU A 244 47.26 -32.48 13.49
N ALA A 245 47.95 -32.68 14.63
CA ALA A 245 49.15 -33.50 14.81
C ALA A 245 50.41 -33.18 13.96
N LEU A 246 51.50 -32.79 14.63
CA LEU A 246 52.82 -33.47 14.59
C LEU A 246 53.91 -32.63 15.29
N SER A 247 54.08 -32.85 16.60
CA SER A 247 55.39 -32.76 17.29
C SER A 247 55.22 -33.41 18.66
N ALA A 248 55.25 -34.74 18.75
CA ALA A 248 56.48 -35.51 18.92
C ALA A 248 57.33 -35.02 20.10
N ASN A 249 57.17 -35.74 21.21
CA ASN A 249 58.19 -36.08 22.19
C ASN A 249 59.63 -35.75 21.74
N ASN A 250 60.29 -34.88 22.49
CA ASN A 250 61.69 -35.04 22.92
C ASN A 250 61.97 -34.10 24.10
#